data_AF-A0A9Q6EKL1-F1
#
_entry.id   AF-A0A9Q6EKL1-F1
#
_cell.length_a   1.000
_cell.length_b   1.000
_cell.length_c   1.000
_cell.angle_alpha   90.00
_cell.angle_beta   90.00
_cell.angle_gamma   90.00
#
_symmetry.space_group_name_H-M   'P 1'
#
loop_
_entity.id
_entity.type
_entity.pdbx_description
1 polymer ?
#
loop_
_entity_poly.entity_id
_entity_poly.type
_entity_poly.pdbx_seq_one_letter_code
_entity_poly.pdbx_strand_id
1 'polypeptide(L)'
;MTEDVFQAVQQLQQLSCKHFYSSPYWTERTDRAISSILSNPSKSGNPRHLVRNMLSDARKILQRRNEICSFTQIKTCDDDSGHDIETIADFRFEDLETVFQYEDWLERACLSDKDKIILNLLLHGSEAQEVAEKLGMTIEQARVQISRARKRAKARWEADINV
;
A
#
# COMPACT_ATOMS: atom_id res chain seq x y z
N MET A 1 -2.71 5.44 29.45
CA MET A 1 -2.59 5.78 28.01
C MET A 1 -2.49 7.30 27.94
N THR A 2 -1.49 7.83 27.23
CA THR A 2 -1.34 9.28 27.03
C THR A 2 -2.38 9.81 26.04
N GLU A 3 -2.69 11.11 26.13
CA GLU A 3 -3.57 11.78 25.17
C GLU A 3 -3.03 11.67 23.73
N ASP A 4 -1.70 11.75 23.58
CA ASP A 4 -1.04 11.62 22.30
C ASP A 4 -1.31 10.25 21.64
N VAL A 5 -1.21 9.18 22.42
CA VAL A 5 -1.48 7.81 21.97
C VAL A 5 -2.95 7.64 21.66
N PHE A 6 -3.84 8.20 22.48
CA PHE A 6 -5.28 8.16 22.23
C PHE A 6 -5.64 8.80 20.87
N GLN A 7 -5.12 10.00 20.60
CA GLN A 7 -5.33 10.68 19.31
C GLN A 7 -4.72 9.93 18.14
N ALA A 8 -3.55 9.31 18.32
CA ALA A 8 -2.93 8.49 17.28
C ALA A 8 -3.76 7.23 16.97
N VAL A 9 -4.30 6.56 17.99
CA VAL A 9 -5.21 5.42 17.82
C VAL A 9 -6.48 5.83 17.07
N GLN A 10 -7.07 6.97 17.43
CA GLN A 10 -8.27 7.47 16.75
C GLN A 10 -8.01 7.74 15.26
N GLN A 11 -6.85 8.32 14.92
CA GLN A 11 -6.44 8.53 13.52
C GLN A 11 -6.24 7.20 12.78
N LEU A 12 -5.61 6.21 13.40
CA LEU A 12 -5.44 4.88 12.81
C LEU A 12 -6.79 4.18 12.59
N GLN A 13 -7.72 4.30 13.52
CA GLN A 13 -9.08 3.76 13.38
C GLN A 13 -9.84 4.44 12.22
N GLN A 14 -9.74 5.76 12.09
CA GLN A 14 -10.33 6.47 10.95
C GLN A 14 -9.75 5.98 9.62
N LEU A 15 -8.44 5.74 9.54
CA LEU A 15 -7.81 5.15 8.36
C LEU A 15 -8.30 3.71 8.10
N SER A 16 -8.39 2.89 9.15
CA SER A 16 -8.93 1.53 9.05
C SER A 16 -10.35 1.53 8.49
N CYS A 17 -11.26 2.34 9.06
CA CYS A 17 -12.64 2.46 8.57
C CYS A 17 -12.72 2.99 7.13
N LYS A 18 -11.87 3.95 6.77
CA LYS A 18 -11.83 4.50 5.40
C LYS A 18 -11.48 3.43 4.36
N HIS A 19 -10.58 2.50 4.71
CA HIS A 19 -10.04 1.51 3.79
C HIS A 19 -10.60 0.09 3.98
N PHE A 20 -11.46 -0.13 4.98
CA PHE A 20 -11.93 -1.45 5.41
C PHE A 20 -12.47 -2.33 4.27
N TYR A 21 -13.32 -1.76 3.41
CA TYR A 21 -13.90 -2.47 2.28
C TYR A 21 -13.08 -2.42 0.99
N SER A 22 -12.12 -1.49 0.91
CA SER A 22 -11.37 -1.24 -0.33
C SER A 22 -10.02 -1.92 -0.36
N SER A 23 -9.41 -2.21 0.80
CA SER A 23 -8.04 -2.71 0.86
C SER A 23 -7.77 -3.59 2.09
N PRO A 24 -7.70 -4.92 1.91
CA PRO A 24 -7.25 -5.84 2.97
C PRO A 24 -5.85 -5.49 3.50
N TYR A 25 -4.97 -4.99 2.62
CA TYR A 25 -3.63 -4.53 2.99
C TYR A 25 -3.67 -3.37 4.00
N TRP A 26 -4.48 -2.34 3.74
CA TRP A 26 -4.61 -1.21 4.65
C TRP A 26 -5.27 -1.61 5.96
N THR A 27 -6.26 -2.50 5.93
CA THR A 27 -6.88 -3.06 7.14
C THR A 27 -5.84 -3.75 8.00
N GLU A 28 -5.05 -4.68 7.42
CA GLU A 28 -4.02 -5.39 8.18
C GLU A 28 -2.92 -4.45 8.71
N ARG A 29 -2.48 -3.50 7.88
CA ARG A 29 -1.45 -2.54 8.26
C ARG A 29 -1.91 -1.62 9.40
N THR A 30 -3.16 -1.16 9.36
CA THR A 30 -3.73 -0.30 10.41
C THR A 30 -3.98 -1.10 11.69
N ASP A 31 -4.50 -2.32 11.62
CA ASP A 31 -4.69 -3.20 12.79
C ASP A 31 -3.38 -3.49 13.51
N ARG A 32 -2.32 -3.74 12.73
CA ARG A 32 -0.99 -3.99 13.30
C ARG A 32 -0.37 -2.74 13.89
N ALA A 33 -0.56 -1.58 13.26
CA ALA A 33 -0.13 -0.29 13.81
C ALA A 33 -0.87 0.03 15.13
N ILE A 34 -2.18 -0.23 15.21
CA ILE A 34 -2.99 -0.08 16.42
C ILE A 34 -2.48 -1.03 17.52
N SER A 35 -2.25 -2.29 17.20
CA SER A 35 -1.71 -3.27 18.15
C SER A 35 -0.34 -2.83 18.69
N SER A 36 0.52 -2.32 17.81
CA SER A 36 1.86 -1.86 18.17
C SER A 36 1.83 -0.63 19.07
N ILE A 37 0.98 0.37 18.78
CA ILE A 37 0.90 1.57 19.63
C ILE A 37 0.27 1.27 20.99
N LEU A 38 -0.73 0.38 21.03
CA LEU A 38 -1.39 -0.03 22.28
C LEU A 38 -0.49 -0.87 23.18
N SER A 39 0.50 -1.57 22.63
CA SER A 39 1.52 -2.28 23.42
C SER A 39 2.41 -1.36 24.27
N ASN A 40 2.50 -0.07 23.91
CA ASN A 40 3.32 0.93 24.61
C ASN A 40 2.51 2.21 24.89
N PRO A 41 1.53 2.15 25.81
CA PRO A 41 0.56 3.24 26.03
C PRO A 41 1.15 4.46 26.76
N SER A 42 2.41 4.41 27.18
CA SER A 42 3.16 5.50 27.81
C SER A 42 3.98 6.33 26.80
N LYS A 43 3.99 5.97 25.51
CA LYS A 43 4.64 6.78 24.47
C LYS A 43 4.05 8.19 24.46
N SER A 44 4.89 9.18 24.16
CA SER A 44 4.51 10.58 24.05
C SER A 44 5.16 11.20 22.81
N GLY A 45 4.59 12.30 22.34
CA GLY A 45 5.03 13.01 21.14
C GLY A 45 3.88 13.31 20.20
N ASN A 46 4.18 13.94 19.07
CA ASN A 46 3.13 14.35 18.14
C ASN A 46 2.35 13.13 17.59
N PRO A 47 1.01 13.10 17.74
CA PRO A 47 0.17 12.00 17.28
C PRO A 47 0.39 11.63 15.81
N ARG A 48 0.57 12.62 14.92
CA ARG A 48 0.81 12.37 13.49
C ARG A 48 2.12 11.63 13.24
N HIS A 49 3.16 11.95 14.01
CA HIS A 49 4.44 11.24 13.92
C HIS A 49 4.32 9.83 14.48
N LEU A 50 3.57 9.63 15.56
CA LEU A 50 3.29 8.30 16.09
C LEU A 50 2.57 7.43 15.05
N VAL A 51 1.49 7.93 14.44
CA VAL A 51 0.75 7.25 13.36
C VAL A 51 1.68 6.86 12.21
N ARG A 52 2.45 7.83 11.70
CA ARG A 52 3.39 7.59 10.59
C ARG A 52 4.41 6.51 10.92
N ASN A 53 4.99 6.56 12.12
CA ASN A 53 6.00 5.60 12.54
C ASN A 53 5.39 4.19 12.68
N MET A 54 4.23 4.07 13.32
CA MET A 54 3.55 2.78 13.49
C MET A 54 3.12 2.16 12.16
N LEU A 55 2.62 2.96 11.21
CA LEU A 55 2.32 2.48 9.84
C LEU A 55 3.58 2.07 9.07
N SER A 56 4.69 2.76 9.28
CA SER A 56 5.99 2.41 8.68
C SER A 56 6.52 1.09 9.24
N ASP A 57 6.45 0.89 10.55
CA ASP A 57 6.89 -0.34 11.19
C ASP A 57 5.99 -1.52 10.83
N ALA A 58 4.68 -1.32 10.81
CA ALA A 58 3.73 -2.31 10.32
C ALA A 58 4.05 -2.72 8.88
N ARG A 59 4.33 -1.77 7.98
CA ARG A 59 4.74 -2.05 6.59
C ARG A 59 5.97 -2.95 6.53
N LYS A 60 7.03 -2.64 7.30
CA LYS A 60 8.25 -3.44 7.33
C LYS A 60 7.99 -4.88 7.77
N ILE A 61 7.12 -5.06 8.77
CA ILE A 61 6.74 -6.39 9.25
C ILE A 61 5.96 -7.17 8.19
N LEU A 62 5.00 -6.52 7.52
CA LEU A 62 4.22 -7.15 6.44
C LEU A 62 5.11 -7.51 5.26
N GLN A 63 5.99 -6.59 4.84
CA GLN A 63 6.95 -6.84 3.78
C GLN A 63 7.86 -8.04 4.12
N ARG A 64 8.43 -8.07 5.33
CA ARG A 64 9.25 -9.20 5.79
C ARG A 64 8.46 -10.50 5.86
N ARG A 65 7.19 -10.45 6.26
CA ARG A 65 6.31 -11.63 6.26
C ARG A 65 6.14 -12.14 4.83
N ASN A 66 5.85 -11.28 3.87
CA ASN A 66 5.67 -11.68 2.48
C ASN A 66 6.96 -12.25 1.90
N GLU A 67 8.12 -11.68 2.22
CA GLU A 67 9.43 -12.22 1.84
C GLU A 67 9.68 -13.64 2.40
N ILE A 68 9.11 -13.97 3.56
CA ILE A 68 9.22 -15.30 4.18
C ILE A 68 8.13 -16.27 3.65
N CYS A 69 6.90 -15.79 3.50
CA CYS A 69 5.72 -16.58 3.18
C CYS A 69 5.46 -16.74 1.68
N SER A 70 6.15 -15.98 0.82
CA SER A 70 6.16 -16.18 -0.64
C SER A 70 6.62 -17.59 -1.05
N PHE A 71 7.12 -18.38 -0.11
CA PHE A 71 7.52 -19.78 -0.27
C PHE A 71 6.47 -20.82 0.13
N THR A 72 5.26 -20.45 0.59
CA THR A 72 4.35 -21.46 1.18
C THR A 72 2.86 -21.17 0.95
N GLN A 73 2.25 -21.87 -0.02
CA GLN A 73 0.85 -22.28 0.08
C GLN A 73 0.83 -23.81 0.22
N ILE A 74 0.37 -24.30 1.37
CA ILE A 74 0.18 -25.72 1.62
C ILE A 74 -1.10 -26.13 0.89
N LYS A 75 -0.97 -26.81 -0.25
CA LYS A 75 -2.10 -27.56 -0.83
C LYS A 75 -2.39 -28.73 0.11
N THR A 76 -3.45 -28.63 0.91
CA THR A 76 -4.11 -29.83 1.42
C THR A 76 -4.86 -30.45 0.25
N CYS A 77 -4.24 -31.42 -0.41
CA CYS A 77 -4.94 -32.33 -1.29
C CYS A 77 -5.83 -33.21 -0.40
N ASP A 78 -7.15 -33.11 -0.53
CA ASP A 78 -8.14 -34.00 0.09
C ASP A 78 -8.13 -35.40 -0.56
N ASP A 79 -6.96 -35.95 -0.87
CA ASP A 79 -6.86 -37.32 -1.39
C ASP A 79 -5.84 -38.14 -0.59
N ASP A 80 -6.34 -39.29 -0.14
CA ASP A 80 -5.82 -40.23 0.85
C ASP A 80 -4.58 -41.01 0.37
N SER A 81 -3.66 -40.36 -0.36
CA SER A 81 -2.49 -41.02 -0.93
C SER A 81 -1.25 -40.13 -0.98
N GLY A 82 -0.30 -40.42 -0.08
CA GLY A 82 1.14 -40.21 -0.26
C GLY A 82 1.61 -38.82 -0.70
N HIS A 83 1.99 -38.00 0.27
CA HIS A 83 2.44 -36.61 0.12
C HIS A 83 3.65 -36.41 -0.81
N ASP A 84 3.42 -35.78 -1.96
CA ASP A 84 4.37 -34.86 -2.60
C ASP A 84 3.83 -33.43 -2.44
N ILE A 85 4.50 -32.64 -1.59
CA ILE A 85 4.14 -31.24 -1.34
C ILE A 85 4.69 -30.40 -2.50
N GLU A 86 3.89 -30.20 -3.55
CA GLU A 86 4.24 -29.23 -4.59
C GLU A 86 3.84 -27.81 -4.17
N THR A 87 4.85 -26.95 -4.08
CA THR A 87 4.70 -25.52 -3.80
C THR A 87 4.34 -24.80 -5.10
N ILE A 88 3.14 -24.22 -5.18
CA ILE A 88 2.74 -23.35 -6.30
C ILE A 88 2.51 -21.94 -5.76
N ALA A 89 3.10 -20.94 -6.39
CA ALA A 89 2.89 -19.53 -6.04
C ALA A 89 1.44 -19.11 -6.36
N ASP A 90 0.74 -18.52 -5.38
CA ASP A 90 -0.60 -17.98 -5.55
C ASP A 90 -0.55 -16.56 -6.11
N PHE A 91 -0.43 -16.47 -7.44
CA PHE A 91 -0.29 -15.21 -8.16
C PHE A 91 -1.51 -14.28 -8.08
N ARG A 92 -2.66 -14.71 -7.55
CA ARG A 92 -3.90 -13.90 -7.56
C ARG A 92 -3.98 -12.87 -6.44
N PHE A 93 -3.30 -13.10 -5.32
CA PHE A 93 -3.23 -12.14 -4.21
C PHE A 93 -2.11 -11.10 -4.40
N GLU A 94 -1.11 -11.43 -5.21
CA GLU A 94 0.06 -10.59 -5.46
C GLU A 94 -0.30 -9.30 -6.20
N ASP A 95 -1.23 -9.36 -7.17
CA ASP A 95 -1.64 -8.20 -7.97
C ASP A 95 -2.36 -7.11 -7.14
N LEU A 96 -3.28 -7.51 -6.26
CA LEU A 96 -4.02 -6.56 -5.40
C LEU A 96 -3.10 -5.95 -4.33
N GLU A 97 -2.23 -6.75 -3.73
CA GLU A 97 -1.28 -6.24 -2.74
C GLU A 97 -0.26 -5.29 -3.38
N THR A 98 0.20 -5.60 -4.59
CA THR A 98 1.11 -4.75 -5.36
C THR A 98 0.47 -3.40 -5.70
N VAL A 99 -0.82 -3.39 -6.07
CA VAL A 99 -1.58 -2.14 -6.27
C VAL A 99 -1.58 -1.28 -5.01
N PHE A 100 -1.91 -1.84 -3.84
CA PHE A 100 -1.94 -1.06 -2.59
C PHE A 100 -0.57 -0.56 -2.16
N GLN A 101 0.50 -1.32 -2.43
CA GLN A 101 1.86 -0.87 -2.18
C GLN A 101 2.24 0.32 -3.07
N TYR A 102 1.82 0.30 -4.34
CA TYR A 102 2.03 1.43 -5.24
C TYR A 102 1.21 2.66 -4.85
N GLU A 103 -0.03 2.49 -4.38
CA GLU A 103 -0.82 3.59 -3.83
C GLU A 103 -0.14 4.24 -2.60
N ASP A 104 0.30 3.42 -1.64
CA ASP A 104 1.02 3.91 -0.45
C ASP A 104 2.32 4.63 -0.84
N TRP A 105 3.04 4.12 -1.84
CA TRP A 105 4.22 4.82 -2.34
C TRP A 105 3.85 6.15 -3.01
N LEU A 106 2.83 6.17 -3.88
CA LEU A 106 2.39 7.38 -4.58
C LEU A 106 1.95 8.48 -3.61
N GLU A 107 1.27 8.12 -2.52
CA GLU A 107 0.87 9.06 -1.47
C GLU A 107 2.10 9.74 -0.85
N ARG A 108 3.14 8.97 -0.55
CA ARG A 108 4.39 9.42 0.09
C ARG A 108 5.38 10.06 -0.87
N ALA A 109 5.29 9.79 -2.16
CA ALA A 109 6.21 10.27 -3.16
C ALA A 109 6.15 11.80 -3.29
N CYS A 110 7.32 12.43 -3.46
CA CYS A 110 7.45 13.86 -3.71
C CYS A 110 7.17 14.17 -5.20
N LEU A 111 5.98 13.79 -5.67
CA LEU A 111 5.46 14.05 -7.01
C LEU A 111 4.42 15.17 -6.97
N SER A 112 4.17 15.81 -8.11
CA SER A 112 3.09 16.79 -8.21
C SER A 112 1.73 16.12 -8.02
N ASP A 113 0.75 16.82 -7.45
CA ASP A 113 -0.60 16.26 -7.25
C ASP A 113 -1.23 15.79 -8.57
N LYS A 114 -0.97 16.53 -9.65
CA LYS A 114 -1.39 16.13 -10.99
C LYS A 114 -0.79 14.79 -11.42
N ASP A 115 0.50 14.57 -11.16
CA ASP A 115 1.14 13.27 -11.45
C ASP A 115 0.56 12.15 -10.59
N LYS A 116 0.31 12.42 -9.30
CA LYS A 116 -0.31 11.43 -8.40
C LYS A 116 -1.69 11.01 -8.89
N ILE A 117 -2.52 11.97 -9.33
CA ILE A 117 -3.84 11.69 -9.90
C ILE A 117 -3.71 10.82 -11.15
N ILE A 118 -2.84 11.19 -12.09
CA ILE A 118 -2.62 10.43 -13.33
C ILE A 118 -2.17 9.00 -13.01
N LEU A 119 -1.18 8.85 -12.13
CA LEU A 119 -0.62 7.54 -11.80
C LEU A 119 -1.62 6.66 -11.04
N ASN A 120 -2.43 7.23 -10.15
CA ASN A 120 -3.52 6.50 -9.50
C ASN A 120 -4.57 6.03 -10.49
N LEU A 121 -4.97 6.85 -11.46
CA LEU A 121 -5.91 6.43 -12.51
C LEU A 121 -5.34 5.24 -13.30
N LEU A 122 -4.08 5.35 -13.74
CA LEU A 122 -3.42 4.27 -14.48
C LEU A 122 -3.28 2.98 -13.65
N LEU A 123 -3.05 3.11 -12.34
CA LEU A 123 -2.92 1.97 -11.43
C LEU A 123 -4.23 1.18 -11.31
N HIS A 124 -5.37 1.84 -11.43
CA HIS A 124 -6.70 1.22 -11.44
C HIS A 124 -7.17 0.78 -12.83
N GLY A 125 -6.29 0.83 -13.84
CA GLY A 125 -6.60 0.38 -15.20
C GLY A 125 -7.21 1.45 -16.11
N SER A 126 -7.32 2.70 -15.67
CA SER A 126 -7.84 3.77 -16.53
C SER A 126 -6.98 4.01 -17.77
N GLU A 127 -7.64 4.29 -18.88
CA GLU A 127 -6.97 4.62 -20.14
C GLU A 127 -6.74 6.13 -20.32
N ALA A 128 -6.02 6.50 -21.39
CA ALA A 128 -5.72 7.90 -21.70
C ALA A 128 -6.98 8.76 -21.91
N GLN A 129 -8.09 8.15 -22.36
CA GLN A 129 -9.37 8.84 -22.49
C GLN A 129 -9.93 9.23 -21.12
N GLU A 130 -9.98 8.30 -20.17
CA GLU A 130 -10.48 8.58 -18.81
C GLU A 130 -9.62 9.62 -18.09
N VAL A 131 -8.30 9.58 -18.31
CA VAL A 131 -7.37 10.61 -17.80
C VAL A 131 -7.65 11.97 -18.42
N ALA A 132 -7.95 12.02 -19.72
CA ALA A 132 -8.29 13.24 -20.44
C ALA A 132 -9.59 13.86 -19.91
N GLU A 133 -10.63 13.04 -19.74
CA GLU A 133 -11.93 13.43 -19.18
C GLU A 133 -11.79 13.94 -17.74
N LYS A 134 -11.08 13.19 -16.88
CA LYS A 134 -10.92 13.54 -15.46
C LYS A 134 -10.19 14.86 -15.25
N LEU A 135 -9.26 15.20 -16.14
CA LEU A 135 -8.41 16.38 -16.04
C LEU A 135 -8.78 17.51 -17.01
N GLY A 136 -9.88 17.36 -17.76
CA GLY A 136 -10.37 18.37 -18.69
C GLY A 136 -9.37 18.74 -19.80
N MET A 137 -8.71 17.73 -20.39
CA MET A 137 -7.70 17.94 -21.45
C MET A 137 -7.97 17.07 -22.68
N THR A 138 -7.21 17.27 -23.76
CA THR A 138 -7.33 16.41 -24.95
C THR A 138 -6.65 15.06 -24.73
N ILE A 139 -7.06 14.02 -25.48
CA ILE A 139 -6.45 12.68 -25.40
C ILE A 139 -4.96 12.72 -25.73
N GLU A 140 -4.55 13.54 -26.71
CA GLU A 140 -3.14 13.72 -27.08
C GLU A 140 -2.33 14.33 -25.93
N GLN A 141 -2.88 15.34 -25.26
CA GLN A 141 -2.27 15.93 -24.08
C GLN A 141 -2.18 14.92 -22.93
N ALA A 142 -3.24 14.12 -22.70
CA ALA A 142 -3.25 13.09 -21.68
C ALA A 142 -2.15 12.04 -21.92
N ARG A 143 -1.96 11.56 -23.16
CA ARG A 143 -0.87 10.63 -23.51
C ARG A 143 0.51 11.20 -23.19
N VAL A 144 0.76 12.48 -23.52
CA VAL A 144 2.02 13.15 -23.20
C VAL A 144 2.20 13.28 -21.69
N GLN A 145 1.16 13.65 -20.95
CA GLN A 145 1.22 13.80 -19.50
C GLN A 145 1.43 12.45 -18.80
N ILE A 146 0.76 11.39 -19.25
CA ILE A 146 0.98 10.01 -18.79
C ILE A 146 2.44 9.60 -18.97
N SER A 147 3.01 9.82 -20.16
CA SER A 147 4.41 9.50 -20.43
C SER A 147 5.36 10.25 -19.48
N ARG A 148 5.12 11.55 -19.28
CA ARG A 148 5.91 12.39 -18.38
C ARG A 148 5.76 11.98 -16.91
N ALA A 149 4.54 11.70 -16.45
CA ALA A 149 4.26 11.25 -15.10
C ALA A 149 4.98 9.92 -14.80
N ARG A 150 4.90 8.95 -15.73
CA ARG A 150 5.65 7.68 -15.62
C ARG A 150 7.15 7.89 -15.55
N LYS A 151 7.71 8.76 -16.40
CA LYS A 151 9.16 9.06 -16.39
C LYS A 151 9.60 9.65 -15.05
N ARG A 152 8.83 10.61 -14.52
CA ARG A 152 9.11 11.22 -13.21
C ARG A 152 8.97 10.23 -12.07
N ALA A 153 7.93 9.41 -12.09
CA ALA A 153 7.70 8.36 -11.10
C ALA A 153 8.85 7.35 -11.08
N LYS A 154 9.28 6.88 -12.26
CA LYS A 154 10.43 5.96 -12.38
C LYS A 154 11.70 6.55 -11.78
N ALA A 155 12.07 7.77 -12.17
CA ALA A 155 13.26 8.43 -11.63
C ALA A 155 13.18 8.60 -10.10
N ARG A 156 11.99 8.87 -9.57
CA ARG A 156 11.79 8.99 -8.13
C ARG A 156 11.88 7.64 -7.41
N TRP A 157 11.28 6.60 -7.97
CA TRP A 157 11.32 5.24 -7.44
C TRP A 157 12.76 4.72 -7.35
N GLU A 158 13.54 4.90 -8.42
CA GLU A 158 14.96 4.54 -8.44
C GLU A 158 15.77 5.32 -7.40
N ALA A 159 15.46 6.60 -7.18
CA ALA A 159 16.10 7.39 -6.13
C ALA A 159 15.71 6.94 -4.72
N ASP A 160 14.48 6.46 -4.51
CA ASP A 160 14.00 5.99 -3.21
C ASP A 160 14.50 4.56 -2.89
N ILE A 161 14.84 3.74 -3.89
CA ILE A 161 15.41 2.38 -3.70
C ILE A 161 16.93 2.40 -3.50
N ASN A 162 17.65 3.34 -4.12
CA ASN A 162 19.11 3.44 -4.01
C ASN A 162 19.59 4.16 -2.73
N VAL A 163 18.70 4.35 -1.75
CA VAL A 163 18.94 5.00 -0.45
C VAL A 163 18.67 3.99 0.66
#